data_AF-X0QA86-F1
#
_entry.id   AF-X0QA86-F1
#
_cell.length_a   1.000
_cell.length_b   1.000
_cell.length_c   1.000
_cell.angle_alpha   90.00
_cell.angle_beta   90.00
_cell.angle_gamma   90.00
#
_symmetry.space_group_name_H-M   'P 1'
#
loop_
_entity.id
_entity.type
_entity.pdbx_description
1 polymer ?
#
loop_
_entity_poly.entity_id
_entity_poly.type
_entity_poly.pdbx_seq_one_letter_code
_entity_poly.pdbx_strand_id
1 'polypeptide(L)'
;METIKNQDQISVLLESLSNDHGEPHWFTEKRLAALDIIADRPLPTISGIDLQQQLAQLYSPDMKWRRSDKQLLKAANIEDADIQIVKIGQTAVELRLPDELDDQASF
;
A
#
# COMPACT_ATOMS: atom_id res chain seq x y z
N MET A 1 -0.74 17.81 20.88
CA MET A 1 -0.85 17.41 19.46
C MET A 1 0.55 17.02 19.02
N GLU A 2 0.89 15.73 19.07
CA GLU A 2 2.13 15.23 18.46
C GLU A 2 1.78 14.75 17.05
N THR A 3 1.63 15.71 16.14
CA THR A 3 1.40 15.40 14.74
C THR A 3 2.76 15.22 14.08
N ILE A 4 2.95 14.09 13.39
CA ILE A 4 4.14 13.72 12.62
C ILE A 4 5.32 13.23 13.51
N LYS A 5 5.46 11.91 13.63
CA LYS A 5 6.79 11.32 13.86
C LYS A 5 7.67 11.78 12.69
N ASN A 6 8.57 12.71 12.98
CA ASN A 6 9.49 13.45 12.10
C ASN A 6 9.61 12.90 10.66
N GLN A 7 9.24 13.68 9.64
CA GLN A 7 9.30 13.31 8.21
C GLN A 7 10.67 12.77 7.80
N ASP A 8 11.74 13.31 8.38
CA ASP A 8 13.11 12.83 8.17
C ASP A 8 13.28 11.37 8.60
N GLN A 9 12.66 10.98 9.72
CA GLN A 9 12.69 9.59 10.21
C GLN A 9 11.89 8.65 9.31
N ILE A 10 10.77 9.12 8.74
CA ILE A 10 9.96 8.33 7.80
C ILE A 10 10.72 8.13 6.50
N SER A 11 11.39 9.16 5.99
CA SER A 11 12.16 9.09 4.75
C SER A 11 13.36 8.14 4.87
N VAL A 12 14.11 8.23 5.97
CA VAL A 12 15.22 7.31 6.28
C VAL A 12 14.72 5.87 6.42
N LEU A 13 13.60 5.65 7.11
CA LEU A 13 13.01 4.32 7.25
C LEU A 13 12.54 3.77 5.88
N LEU A 14 11.96 4.62 5.03
CA LEU A 14 11.48 4.24 3.71
C LEU A 14 12.63 3.79 2.81
N GLU A 15 13.74 4.53 2.78
CA GLU A 15 14.94 4.15 2.03
C GLU A 15 15.53 2.84 2.54
N SER A 16 15.65 2.68 3.86
CA SER A 16 16.14 1.43 4.47
C SER A 16 15.28 0.24 4.04
N LEU A 17 13.96 0.35 4.15
CA LEU A 17 13.04 -0.71 3.78
C LEU A 17 13.08 -1.00 2.28
N SER A 18 13.14 0.03 1.42
CA SER A 18 13.29 -0.17 -0.02
C SER A 18 14.53 -1.01 -0.36
N ASN A 19 15.66 -0.69 0.26
CA ASN A 19 16.91 -1.39 0.05
C ASN A 19 16.82 -2.84 0.56
N ASP A 20 16.25 -3.04 1.76
CA ASP A 20 16.07 -4.37 2.35
C ASP A 20 15.14 -5.28 1.52
N HIS A 21 14.16 -4.68 0.85
CA HIS A 21 13.18 -5.37 0.01
C HIS A 21 13.57 -5.45 -1.48
N GLY A 22 14.72 -4.91 -1.88
CA GLY A 22 15.20 -4.92 -3.26
C GLY A 22 14.31 -4.12 -4.22
N GLU A 23 13.65 -3.08 -3.72
CA GLU A 23 12.83 -2.21 -4.56
C GLU A 23 13.72 -1.41 -5.53
N PRO A 24 13.28 -1.19 -6.79
CA PRO A 24 14.02 -0.35 -7.73
C PRO A 24 14.19 1.09 -7.23
N HIS A 25 15.39 1.66 -7.36
CA HIS A 25 15.69 3.02 -6.88
C HIS A 25 14.72 4.09 -7.41
N TRP A 26 14.34 4.01 -8.68
CA TRP A 26 13.37 4.94 -9.29
C TRP A 26 12.01 4.93 -8.57
N PHE A 27 11.61 3.80 -7.99
CA PHE A 27 10.36 3.68 -7.25
C PHE A 27 10.49 4.31 -5.86
N THR A 28 11.60 4.03 -5.16
CA THR A 28 11.95 4.67 -3.89
C THR A 28 11.94 6.19 -4.00
N GLU A 29 12.60 6.74 -5.03
CA GLU A 29 12.65 8.18 -5.32
C GLU A 29 11.25 8.79 -5.49
N LYS A 30 10.36 8.11 -6.23
CA LYS A 30 8.97 8.57 -6.39
C LYS A 30 8.21 8.61 -5.07
N ARG A 31 8.44 7.63 -4.18
CA ARG A 31 7.78 7.59 -2.86
C ARG A 31 8.31 8.68 -1.94
N LEU A 32 9.61 8.95 -1.96
CA LEU A 32 10.21 10.07 -1.21
C LEU A 32 9.65 11.42 -1.69
N ALA A 33 9.62 11.64 -3.01
CA ALA A 33 9.02 12.84 -3.58
C ALA A 33 7.53 12.99 -3.21
N ALA A 34 6.79 11.88 -3.13
CA ALA A 34 5.40 11.90 -2.69
C ALA A 34 5.27 12.26 -1.20
N LEU A 35 6.15 11.78 -0.33
CA LEU A 35 6.19 12.17 1.09
C LEU A 35 6.39 13.67 1.24
N ASP A 36 7.31 14.26 0.48
CA ASP A 36 7.55 15.71 0.49
C ASP A 36 6.34 16.51 0.03
N ILE A 37 5.64 16.04 -1.00
CA ILE A 37 4.42 16.70 -1.51
C ILE A 37 3.27 16.63 -0.49
N ILE A 38 3.17 15.53 0.27
CA ILE A 38 2.05 15.27 1.18
C ILE A 38 2.27 15.95 2.54
N ALA A 39 3.52 16.17 2.96
CA ALA A 39 3.87 16.74 4.27
C ALA A 39 3.13 18.04 4.59
N ASP A 40 2.98 18.91 3.59
CA ASP A 40 2.35 20.23 3.75
C ASP A 40 0.88 20.26 3.30
N ARG A 41 0.31 19.13 2.89
CA ARG A 41 -1.07 19.08 2.39
C ARG A 41 -2.06 18.73 3.49
N PRO A 42 -3.18 19.48 3.60
CA PRO A 42 -4.26 19.06 4.48
C PRO A 42 -4.82 17.73 4.00
N LEU A 43 -5.24 16.89 4.95
CA LEU A 43 -6.02 15.70 4.63
C LEU A 43 -7.30 16.12 3.86
N PRO A 44 -7.72 15.35 2.86
CA PRO A 44 -8.95 15.66 2.12
C PRO A 44 -10.15 15.67 3.06
N THR A 45 -11.06 16.61 2.88
CA THR A 45 -12.30 16.67 3.66
C THR A 45 -13.40 15.91 2.92
N ILE A 46 -14.00 14.92 3.57
CA ILE A 46 -15.16 14.19 3.05
C ILE A 46 -16.34 14.43 4.00
N SER A 47 -17.48 14.86 3.47
CA SER A 47 -18.66 15.17 4.29
C SER A 47 -19.11 13.94 5.09
N GLY A 48 -19.27 14.11 6.41
CA GLY A 48 -19.66 13.03 7.32
C GLY A 48 -18.53 12.07 7.71
N ILE A 49 -17.30 12.31 7.28
CA ILE A 49 -16.13 11.48 7.62
C ILE A 49 -15.02 12.36 8.19
N ASP A 50 -14.70 12.16 9.46
CA ASP A 50 -13.48 12.71 10.07
C ASP A 50 -12.30 11.77 9.76
N LEU A 51 -11.62 12.05 8.66
CA LEU A 51 -10.46 11.26 8.23
C LEU A 51 -9.30 11.35 9.24
N GLN A 52 -9.14 12.47 9.94
CA GLN A 52 -8.06 12.61 10.91
C GLN A 52 -8.29 11.68 12.10
N GLN A 53 -9.52 11.63 12.60
CA GLN A 53 -9.93 10.70 13.65
C GLN A 53 -9.84 9.24 13.19
N GLN A 54 -10.30 8.91 11.98
CA GLN A 54 -10.24 7.55 11.46
C GLN A 54 -8.80 7.07 11.25
N LEU A 55 -7.92 7.90 10.69
CA LEU A 55 -6.51 7.56 10.51
C LEU A 55 -5.80 7.33 11.84
N ALA A 56 -6.12 8.12 12.87
CA ALA A 56 -5.60 7.91 14.21
C ALA A 56 -6.05 6.57 14.82
N GLN A 57 -7.26 6.10 14.50
CA GLN A 57 -7.77 4.78 14.93
C GLN A 57 -7.17 3.62 14.13
N LEU A 58 -6.74 3.85 12.89
CA LEU A 58 -6.09 2.85 12.04
C LEU A 58 -4.64 2.56 12.48
N TYR A 59 -4.00 3.51 13.16
CA TYR A 59 -2.64 3.31 13.69
C TYR A 59 -2.69 2.59 15.04
N SER A 60 -2.41 1.29 15.03
CA SER A 60 -2.07 0.55 16.25
C SER A 60 -0.55 0.35 16.32
N PRO A 61 0.12 0.70 17.43
CA PRO A 61 1.55 0.43 17.62
C PRO A 61 1.87 -1.07 17.57
N ASP A 62 0.86 -1.93 17.77
CA ASP A 62 0.97 -3.39 17.69
C ASP A 62 0.69 -3.95 16.29
N MET A 63 0.42 -3.10 15.30
CA MET A 63 0.16 -3.53 13.93
C MET A 63 1.45 -4.08 13.31
N LYS A 64 1.54 -5.42 13.28
CA LYS A 64 2.64 -6.13 12.62
C LYS A 64 2.26 -6.47 11.19
N TRP A 65 3.19 -6.27 10.26
CA TRP A 65 3.05 -6.79 8.91
C TRP A 65 2.86 -8.30 8.97
N ARG A 66 1.87 -8.81 8.25
CA ARG A 66 1.61 -10.23 8.08
C ARG A 66 1.33 -10.49 6.61
N ARG A 67 1.89 -11.58 6.07
CA ARG A 67 1.54 -12.04 4.72
C ARG A 67 0.06 -12.42 4.69
N SER A 68 -0.66 -11.97 3.66
CA SER A 68 -2.07 -12.30 3.46
C SER A 68 -2.25 -13.81 3.32
N ASP A 69 -3.26 -14.36 3.98
CA ASP A 69 -3.60 -15.78 3.89
C ASP A 69 -4.32 -16.06 2.55
N LYS A 70 -3.71 -16.87 1.68
CA LYS A 70 -4.28 -17.26 0.39
C LYS A 70 -5.57 -18.08 0.54
N GLN A 71 -5.81 -18.70 1.69
CA GLN A 71 -7.04 -19.44 1.94
C GLN A 71 -8.27 -18.52 2.06
N LEU A 72 -8.07 -17.21 2.29
CA LEU A 72 -9.16 -16.24 2.29
C LEU A 72 -9.90 -16.17 0.94
N LEU A 73 -9.23 -16.51 -0.16
CA LEU A 73 -9.86 -16.63 -1.48
C LEU A 73 -10.99 -17.67 -1.49
N LYS A 74 -10.85 -18.77 -0.74
CA LYS A 74 -11.86 -19.83 -0.69
C LYS A 74 -13.15 -19.39 0.00
N ALA A 75 -13.05 -18.39 0.88
CA ALA A 75 -14.19 -17.82 1.59
C ALA A 75 -14.86 -16.69 0.79
N ALA A 76 -14.14 -16.09 -0.15
CA ALA A 76 -14.68 -15.11 -1.07
C ALA A 76 -15.32 -15.87 -2.23
N ASN A 77 -16.64 -15.74 -2.40
CA ASN A 77 -17.36 -16.32 -3.54
C ASN A 77 -17.08 -15.48 -4.79
N ILE A 78 -15.84 -15.51 -5.27
CA ILE A 78 -15.38 -14.71 -6.40
C ILE A 78 -15.82 -15.41 -7.69
N GLU A 79 -16.58 -14.70 -8.52
CA GLU A 79 -16.99 -15.20 -9.83
C GLU A 79 -15.79 -15.26 -10.77
N ASP A 80 -15.73 -16.33 -11.57
CA ASP A 80 -14.72 -16.47 -12.62
C ASP A 80 -14.89 -15.39 -13.68
N ALA A 81 -13.80 -14.71 -14.02
CA ALA A 81 -13.74 -13.74 -15.12
C ALA A 81 -12.52 -14.02 -16.02
N ASP A 82 -12.58 -13.56 -17.27
CA ASP A 82 -11.49 -13.72 -18.25
C ASP A 82 -10.24 -12.93 -17.88
N ILE A 83 -10.42 -11.77 -17.23
CA ILE A 83 -9.35 -10.92 -16.67
C ILE A 83 -9.68 -10.67 -15.21
N GLN A 84 -8.81 -11.09 -14.29
CA GLN A 84 -9.05 -10.97 -12.86
C GLN A 84 -7.77 -10.68 -12.07
N ILE A 85 -7.87 -9.70 -11.17
CA ILE A 85 -6.85 -9.41 -10.16
C ILE A 85 -7.53 -9.40 -8.80
N VAL A 86 -7.24 -10.39 -7.95
CA VAL A 86 -7.75 -10.40 -6.58
C VAL A 86 -6.66 -9.94 -5.63
N LYS A 87 -6.94 -8.88 -4.87
CA LYS A 87 -6.04 -8.37 -3.84
C LYS A 87 -6.68 -8.51 -2.46
N ILE A 88 -5.90 -9.00 -1.51
CA ILE A 88 -6.27 -9.05 -0.09
C ILE A 88 -5.24 -8.25 0.70
N GLY A 89 -5.67 -7.11 1.23
CA GLY A 89 -4.76 -6.10 1.76
C GLY A 89 -3.88 -5.53 0.66
N GLN A 90 -2.57 -5.57 0.85
CA GLN A 90 -1.57 -5.11 -0.14
C GLN A 90 -1.09 -6.22 -1.09
N THR A 91 -1.51 -7.47 -0.87
CA THR A 91 -1.02 -8.63 -1.63
C THR A 91 -2.01 -9.01 -2.73
N ALA A 92 -1.53 -9.13 -3.97
CA ALA A 92 -2.26 -9.84 -5.02
C ALA A 92 -2.20 -11.35 -4.73
N VAL A 93 -3.37 -11.97 -4.58
CA VAL A 93 -3.52 -13.38 -4.21
C VAL A 93 -3.95 -14.24 -5.40
N GLU A 94 -4.52 -13.62 -6.44
CA GLU A 94 -4.85 -14.26 -7.72
C GLU A 94 -4.67 -13.25 -8.86
N LEU A 95 -4.05 -13.72 -9.95
CA LEU A 95 -3.83 -12.97 -11.18
C LEU A 95 -4.18 -13.91 -12.35
N ARG A 96 -5.29 -13.62 -13.03
CA ARG A 96 -5.69 -14.28 -14.27
C ARG A 96 -5.65 -13.23 -15.36
N LEU A 97 -4.63 -13.30 -16.21
CA LEU A 97 -4.45 -12.43 -17.37
C LEU A 97 -4.34 -13.31 -18.62
N PRO A 98 -4.90 -12.89 -19.76
CA PRO A 98 -4.55 -13.39 -21.09
C PRO A 98 -3.05 -13.24 -21.35
N ASP A 99 -2.47 -14.16 -22.12
CA ASP A 99 -1.04 -14.21 -22.43
C ASP A 99 -0.53 -12.86 -23.00
N GLU A 100 -1.33 -12.17 -23.80
CA GLU A 100 -0.94 -10.88 -24.39
C GLU A 100 -0.78 -9.73 -23.36
N LEU A 101 -1.40 -9.88 -22.19
CA LEU A 101 -1.29 -8.93 -21.07
C LEU A 101 -0.25 -9.38 -20.03
N ASP A 102 -0.02 -10.68 -19.88
CA ASP A 102 1.01 -11.21 -18.97
C ASP A 102 2.42 -10.85 -19.47
N ASP A 103 2.65 -10.91 -20.77
CA ASP A 103 3.91 -10.49 -21.40
C ASP A 103 4.23 -8.99 -21.20
N GLN A 104 3.21 -8.16 -20.96
CA GLN A 104 3.38 -6.73 -20.65
C GLN A 104 3.60 -6.46 -19.15
N ALA A 105 3.33 -7.44 -18.29
CA ALA A 105 3.47 -7.35 -16.84
C ALA A 105 4.86 -7.82 -16.34
N SER A 106 5.77 -8.18 -17.24
CA SER A 106 7.19 -8.42 -16.93
C SER A 106 7.87 -7.11 -16.51
N PHE A 107 7.85 -6.83 -15.21
CA PHE A 107 8.61 -5.77 -14.53
C PHE A 107 10.03 -6.23 -14.17
#